data_AF-A0A2S6UNG3-F1
#
_entry.id   AF-A0A2S6UNG3-F1
#
_cell.length_a   1.000
_cell.length_b   1.000
_cell.length_c   1.000
_cell.angle_alpha   90.00
_cell.angle_beta   90.00
_cell.angle_gamma   90.00
#
_symmetry.space_group_name_H-M   'P 1'
#
loop_
_entity.id
_entity.type
_entity.pdbx_description
1 polymer ?
#
loop_
_entity_poly.entity_id
_entity_poly.type
_entity_poly.pdbx_seq_one_letter_code
_entity_poly.pdbx_strand_id
1 'polypeptide(L)'
;MKINLSLKDTHLDIIDDLKKKYSVSSNEEIVKRCVKSALALKNDDFIFGSERENCTGGCFSSEPQFEIEIDEDIFRKLKEVYQNYDFSEYETEEEEISKTIRCIINFVDEEPNSIFI
;
A
#
# COMPACT_ATOMS: atom_id res chain seq x y z
N MET A 1 -12.01 9.44 5.20
CA MET A 1 -12.04 10.04 3.83
C MET A 1 -12.01 8.92 2.80
N LYS A 2 -12.51 9.16 1.59
CA LYS A 2 -12.51 8.17 0.51
C LYS A 2 -11.43 8.52 -0.50
N ILE A 3 -10.72 7.51 -1.00
CA ILE A 3 -9.74 7.65 -2.07
C ILE A 3 -9.94 6.53 -3.08
N ASN A 4 -9.59 6.80 -4.34
CA ASN A 4 -9.45 5.77 -5.35
C ASN A 4 -8.06 5.13 -5.24
N LEU A 5 -8.01 3.85 -4.90
CA LEU A 5 -6.76 3.10 -4.75
C LEU A 5 -6.40 2.41 -6.06
N SER A 6 -5.28 2.82 -6.66
CA SER A 6 -4.73 2.22 -7.87
C SER A 6 -3.73 1.11 -7.54
N LEU A 7 -4.08 -0.13 -7.87
CA LEU A 7 -3.23 -1.31 -7.69
C LEU A 7 -2.74 -1.86 -9.02
N LYS A 8 -1.88 -2.88 -8.95
CA LYS A 8 -1.47 -3.68 -10.11
C LYS A 8 -2.12 -5.05 -9.96
N ASP A 9 -2.24 -5.81 -11.04
CA ASP A 9 -2.77 -7.18 -11.01
C ASP A 9 -2.07 -8.04 -9.94
N THR A 10 -0.74 -7.96 -9.85
CA THR A 10 0.04 -8.69 -8.84
C THR A 10 -0.35 -8.34 -7.41
N HIS A 11 -0.72 -7.09 -7.13
CA HIS A 11 -1.18 -6.69 -5.80
C HIS A 11 -2.59 -7.23 -5.51
N LEU A 12 -3.45 -7.37 -6.53
CA LEU A 12 -4.74 -8.03 -6.35
C LEU A 12 -4.57 -9.52 -6.05
N ASP A 13 -3.65 -10.20 -6.73
CA ASP A 13 -3.37 -11.61 -6.47
C ASP A 13 -2.94 -11.80 -5.00
N ILE A 14 -2.06 -10.93 -4.50
CA ILE A 14 -1.64 -10.91 -3.09
C ILE A 14 -2.85 -10.69 -2.17
N ILE A 15 -3.70 -9.70 -2.46
CA ILE A 15 -4.91 -9.44 -1.67
C ILE A 15 -5.85 -10.64 -1.69
N ASP A 16 -6.04 -11.30 -2.82
CA ASP A 16 -6.88 -12.49 -2.97
C ASP A 16 -6.37 -13.66 -2.14
N ASP A 17 -5.05 -13.85 -2.08
CA ASP A 17 -4.43 -14.88 -1.25
C ASP A 17 -4.53 -14.55 0.25
N LEU A 18 -4.37 -13.28 0.64
CA LEU A 18 -4.61 -12.84 2.01
C LEU A 18 -6.09 -13.01 2.41
N LYS A 19 -7.03 -12.68 1.52
CA LYS A 19 -8.46 -12.92 1.72
C LYS A 19 -8.74 -14.39 2.02
N LYS A 20 -8.20 -15.31 1.22
CA LYS A 20 -8.32 -16.76 1.46
C LYS A 20 -7.70 -17.16 2.79
N LYS A 21 -6.47 -16.71 3.08
CA LYS A 21 -5.71 -17.02 4.30
C LYS A 21 -6.45 -16.60 5.57
N TYR A 22 -7.07 -15.42 5.57
CA TYR A 22 -7.75 -14.85 6.74
C TYR A 22 -9.28 -15.01 6.70
N SER A 23 -9.82 -15.71 5.70
CA SER A 23 -11.27 -15.89 5.50
C SER A 23 -12.04 -14.57 5.44
N VAL A 24 -11.46 -13.57 4.77
CA VAL A 24 -12.03 -12.23 4.54
C VAL A 24 -12.48 -12.11 3.09
N SER A 25 -13.63 -11.48 2.82
CA SER A 25 -14.14 -11.31 1.45
C SER A 25 -13.86 -9.92 0.85
N SER A 26 -13.52 -8.92 1.67
CA SER A 26 -13.34 -7.53 1.27
C SER A 26 -11.87 -7.18 0.97
N ASN A 27 -11.62 -6.61 -0.21
CA ASN A 27 -10.31 -6.06 -0.57
C ASN A 27 -9.94 -4.89 0.35
N GLU A 28 -10.89 -4.00 0.60
CA GLU A 28 -10.71 -2.83 1.46
C GLU A 28 -10.28 -3.25 2.87
N GLU A 29 -10.90 -4.30 3.42
CA GLU A 29 -10.55 -4.76 4.77
C GLU A 29 -9.12 -5.33 4.84
N ILE A 30 -8.70 -6.11 3.85
CA ILE A 30 -7.31 -6.59 3.77
C ILE A 30 -6.34 -5.43 3.64
N VAL A 31 -6.58 -4.48 2.74
CA VAL A 31 -5.72 -3.30 2.57
C VAL A 31 -5.60 -2.51 3.88
N LYS A 32 -6.72 -2.27 4.58
CA LYS A 32 -6.74 -1.59 5.88
C LYS A 32 -5.89 -2.32 6.92
N ARG A 33 -5.97 -3.65 6.98
CA ARG A 33 -5.17 -4.46 7.90
C ARG A 33 -3.68 -4.38 7.56
N CYS A 34 -3.31 -4.54 6.29
CA CYS A 34 -1.93 -4.39 5.83
C CYS A 34 -1.35 -3.02 6.22
N VAL A 35 -2.08 -1.95 5.91
CA VAL A 35 -1.66 -0.57 6.23
C VAL A 35 -1.50 -0.35 7.72
N LYS A 36 -2.51 -0.72 8.52
CA LYS A 36 -2.47 -0.53 9.97
C LYS A 36 -1.30 -1.28 10.60
N SER A 37 -1.08 -2.51 10.17
CA SER A 37 -0.03 -3.33 10.75
C SER A 37 1.36 -2.91 10.29
N ALA A 38 1.54 -2.48 9.04
CA ALA A 38 2.78 -1.87 8.55
C ALA A 38 3.14 -0.61 9.34
N LEU A 39 2.20 0.33 9.51
CA LEU A 39 2.43 1.55 10.29
C LEU A 39 2.68 1.27 11.79
N ALA A 40 2.20 0.15 12.31
CA ALA A 40 2.45 -0.28 13.69
C ALA A 40 3.88 -0.79 13.91
N LEU A 41 4.57 -1.25 12.86
CA LEU A 41 5.97 -1.67 12.93
C LEU A 41 6.92 -0.52 13.24
N LYS A 42 6.53 0.72 12.90
CA LYS A 42 7.34 1.94 13.09
C LYS A 42 8.77 1.77 12.58
N ASN A 43 8.92 1.09 11.45
CA ASN A 43 10.19 0.81 10.80
C ASN A 43 10.04 1.05 9.31
N ASP A 44 9.82 2.31 8.96
CA ASP A 44 9.49 2.73 7.60
C ASP A 44 10.62 2.37 6.63
N ASP A 45 11.90 2.48 7.03
CA ASP A 45 13.05 2.11 6.19
C ASP A 45 13.03 0.63 5.77
N PHE A 46 12.50 -0.25 6.63
CA PHE A 46 12.40 -1.67 6.32
C PHE A 46 11.35 -1.96 5.24
N ILE A 47 10.34 -1.10 5.12
CA ILE A 47 9.23 -1.26 4.18
C ILE A 47 9.49 -0.47 2.89
N PHE A 48 10.00 0.77 3.02
CA PHE A 48 10.06 1.76 1.95
C PHE A 48 11.48 2.11 1.51
N GLY A 49 12.50 1.78 2.29
CA GLY A 49 13.89 2.20 2.04
C GLY A 49 14.64 1.34 1.02
N SER A 50 14.02 0.30 0.45
CA SER A 50 14.70 -0.56 -0.53
C SER A 50 14.76 0.10 -1.91
N GLU A 51 15.88 -0.04 -2.62
CA GLU A 51 16.04 0.47 -4.00
C GLU A 51 14.99 -0.11 -4.96
N ARG A 52 14.40 -1.27 -4.63
CA ARG A 52 13.32 -1.89 -5.38
C ARG A 52 12.04 -1.03 -5.40
N GLU A 53 11.81 -0.25 -4.35
CA GLU A 53 10.63 0.60 -4.25
C GLU A 53 10.82 1.95 -4.96
N ASN A 54 12.05 2.29 -5.37
CA ASN A 54 12.36 3.43 -6.24
C ASN A 54 12.03 3.07 -7.69
N CYS A 55 10.73 2.98 -7.99
CA CYS A 55 10.28 2.81 -9.37
C CYS A 55 10.58 4.10 -10.15
N THR A 56 11.45 4.04 -11.17
CA THR A 56 11.67 5.13 -12.13
C THR A 56 10.69 4.99 -13.30
N GLY A 57 9.57 5.73 -13.25
CA GLY A 57 8.62 5.88 -14.35
C GLY A 57 7.50 4.82 -14.47
N GLY A 58 6.32 5.27 -14.94
CA GLY A 58 5.35 4.45 -15.66
C GLY A 58 4.30 3.65 -14.87
N CYS A 59 4.21 3.78 -13.54
CA CYS A 59 3.17 3.09 -12.75
C CYS A 59 1.92 3.95 -12.48
N PHE A 60 1.79 5.06 -13.21
CA PHE A 60 0.69 6.01 -13.13
C PHE A 60 -0.60 5.37 -13.64
N SER A 61 -1.70 5.52 -12.89
CA SER A 61 -3.02 5.02 -13.29
C SER A 61 -3.05 3.51 -13.49
N SER A 62 -2.38 2.76 -12.59
CA SER A 62 -2.41 1.31 -12.65
C SER A 62 -3.85 0.82 -12.44
N GLU A 63 -4.38 0.08 -13.41
CA GLU A 63 -5.57 -0.74 -13.22
C GLU A 63 -5.13 -2.06 -12.57
N PRO A 64 -5.92 -2.60 -11.62
CA PRO A 64 -7.28 -2.21 -11.28
C PRO A 64 -7.37 -1.14 -10.18
N GLN A 65 -8.43 -0.34 -10.24
CA GLN A 65 -8.76 0.70 -9.26
C GLN A 65 -10.03 0.39 -8.46
N PHE A 66 -10.04 0.71 -7.17
CA PHE A 66 -11.26 0.65 -6.35
C PHE A 66 -11.26 1.67 -5.21
N GLU A 67 -12.45 2.12 -4.82
CA GLU A 67 -12.62 3.06 -3.71
C GLU A 67 -12.39 2.37 -2.37
N ILE A 68 -11.61 3.01 -1.49
CA ILE A 68 -11.48 2.63 -0.09
C ILE A 68 -11.73 3.82 0.83
N GLU A 69 -12.25 3.56 2.02
CA GLU A 69 -12.30 4.56 3.08
C GLU A 69 -11.04 4.48 3.94
N ILE A 70 -10.37 5.60 4.19
CA ILE A 70 -9.18 5.67 5.02
C ILE A 70 -9.33 6.75 6.10
N ASP A 71 -8.82 6.48 7.29
CA ASP A 71 -8.79 7.47 8.37
C ASP A 71 -7.86 8.63 7.98
N GLU A 72 -8.22 9.87 8.31
CA GLU A 72 -7.45 11.06 7.93
C GLU A 72 -6.02 11.03 8.50
N ASP A 73 -5.85 10.51 9.73
CA ASP A 73 -4.53 10.35 10.33
C ASP A 73 -3.67 9.31 9.60
N ILE A 74 -4.29 8.24 9.09
CA ILE A 74 -3.59 7.22 8.30
C ILE A 74 -3.21 7.82 6.94
N PHE A 75 -4.12 8.55 6.30
CA PHE A 75 -3.85 9.24 5.04
C PHE A 75 -2.65 10.19 5.18
N ARG A 76 -2.63 11.03 6.22
CA ARG A 76 -1.52 11.95 6.50
C ARG A 76 -0.19 11.22 6.69
N LYS A 77 -0.18 10.09 7.40
CA LYS A 77 1.03 9.27 7.58
C LYS A 77 1.52 8.66 6.28
N LEU A 78 0.62 8.10 5.48
CA LEU A 78 0.98 7.53 4.17
C LEU A 78 1.56 8.62 3.25
N LYS A 79 1.00 9.83 3.31
CA LYS A 79 1.53 10.99 2.57
C LYS A 79 2.90 11.41 3.08
N GLU A 80 3.11 11.46 4.39
CA GLU A 80 4.40 11.77 5.00
C GLU A 80 5.47 10.76 4.59
N VAL A 81 5.14 9.46 4.58
CA VAL A 81 6.02 8.42 4.04
C VAL A 81 6.36 8.73 2.59
N TYR A 82 5.36 8.94 1.73
CA TYR A 82 5.62 9.24 0.32
C TYR A 82 6.62 10.39 0.12
N GLN A 83 6.49 11.46 0.91
CA GLN A 83 7.36 12.63 0.84
C GLN A 83 8.79 12.41 1.37
N ASN A 84 8.98 11.43 2.25
CA ASN A 84 10.25 11.16 2.91
C ASN A 84 11.12 10.12 2.15
N TYR A 85 10.56 9.41 1.17
CA TYR A 85 11.28 8.42 0.36
C TYR A 85 11.38 8.88 -1.10
N ASP A 86 12.41 8.41 -1.81
CA ASP A 86 12.75 8.82 -3.18
C ASP A 86 11.85 8.15 -4.23
N PHE A 87 10.55 8.34 -4.10
CA PHE A 87 9.57 7.88 -5.07
C PHE A 87 9.47 8.84 -6.26
N SER A 88 9.15 8.29 -7.45
CA SER A 88 8.78 9.12 -8.60
C SER A 88 7.64 10.07 -8.26
N GLU A 89 7.69 11.30 -8.77
CA GLU A 89 6.62 12.30 -8.65
C GLU A 89 5.32 11.79 -9.29
N TYR A 90 4.22 11.85 -8.53
CA TYR A 90 2.86 11.55 -9.01
C TYR A 90 2.03 12.83 -9.15
N GLU A 91 1.09 12.83 -10.10
CA GLU A 91 0.27 14.01 -10.41
C GLU A 91 -0.85 14.27 -9.37
N THR A 92 -1.26 13.24 -8.63
CA THR A 92 -2.38 13.31 -7.69
C THR A 92 -2.03 12.70 -6.35
N GLU A 93 -2.60 13.24 -5.28
CA GLU A 93 -2.44 12.68 -3.93
C GLU A 93 -2.91 11.23 -3.85
N GLU A 94 -3.98 10.86 -4.57
CA GLU A 94 -4.47 9.48 -4.60
C GLU A 94 -3.42 8.51 -5.15
N GLU A 95 -2.64 8.92 -6.16
CA GLU A 95 -1.57 8.10 -6.70
C GLU A 95 -0.34 8.03 -5.76
N GLU A 96 -0.03 9.12 -5.05
CA GLU A 96 1.01 9.13 -4.00
C GLU A 96 0.67 8.12 -2.88
N ILE A 97 -0.58 8.17 -2.41
CA ILE A 97 -1.08 7.22 -1.40
C ILE A 97 -1.12 5.80 -1.97
N SER A 98 -1.57 5.63 -3.20
CA SER A 98 -1.60 4.33 -3.88
C SER A 98 -0.19 3.75 -4.02
N LYS A 99 0.82 4.55 -4.34
CA LYS A 99 2.22 4.10 -4.33
C LYS A 99 2.63 3.57 -2.96
N THR A 100 2.39 4.33 -1.90
CA THR A 100 2.75 3.93 -0.54
C THR A 100 2.05 2.63 -0.12
N ILE A 101 0.77 2.47 -0.45
CA ILE A 101 0.01 1.24 -0.16
C ILE A 101 0.55 0.05 -0.97
N ARG A 102 0.92 0.25 -2.25
CA ARG A 102 1.55 -0.80 -3.07
C ARG A 102 2.85 -1.31 -2.45
N CYS A 103 3.71 -0.41 -1.94
CA CYS A 103 4.93 -0.79 -1.21
C CYS A 103 4.60 -1.67 0.01
N ILE A 104 3.58 -1.30 0.79
CA ILE A 104 3.13 -2.07 1.95
C ILE A 104 2.64 -3.47 1.53
N ILE A 105 1.88 -3.58 0.45
CA ILE A 105 1.38 -4.87 -0.05
C ILE A 105 2.53 -5.76 -0.51
N ASN A 106 3.51 -5.22 -1.24
CA ASN A 106 4.72 -5.95 -1.63
C ASN A 106 5.46 -6.48 -0.40
N PHE A 107 5.66 -5.62 0.60
CA PHE A 107 6.33 -5.98 1.84
C PHE A 107 5.60 -7.08 2.61
N VAL A 108 4.26 -7.07 2.64
CA VAL A 108 3.46 -8.15 3.25
C VAL A 108 3.69 -9.50 2.56
N ASP A 109 3.81 -9.50 1.23
CA ASP A 109 4.06 -10.72 0.46
C ASP A 109 5.48 -11.25 0.67
N GLU A 110 6.46 -10.35 0.72
CA GLU A 110 7.88 -10.68 0.87
C GLU A 110 8.25 -11.09 2.30
N GLU A 111 7.65 -10.42 3.29
CA GLU A 111 7.93 -10.57 4.70
C GLU A 111 6.68 -10.96 5.51
N PRO A 112 6.01 -12.09 5.19
CA PRO A 112 4.69 -12.44 5.72
C PRO A 112 4.68 -12.76 7.23
N ASN A 113 5.85 -12.91 7.84
CA ASN A 113 6.02 -13.13 9.28
C ASN A 113 6.35 -11.83 10.04
N SER A 114 6.69 -10.76 9.31
CA SER A 114 7.07 -9.48 9.89
C SER A 114 5.84 -8.63 10.24
N ILE A 115 4.64 -9.02 9.77
CA ILE A 115 3.40 -8.31 10.03
C ILE A 115 2.25 -9.26 10.41
N PHE A 116 1.39 -8.82 11.33
CA PHE A 116 0.15 -9.52 11.69
C PHE A 116 -1.05 -8.86 11.02
N ILE A 117 -1.76 -9.59 10.16
CA ILE A 117 -2.94 -9.14 9.39
C ILE A 117 -4.21 -9.82 9.89
#